data_AF-A0A850M3P7-F1
#
_entry.id   AF-A0A850M3P7-F1
#
_cell.length_a   1.000
_cell.length_b   1.000
_cell.length_c   1.000
_cell.angle_alpha   90.00
_cell.angle_beta   90.00
_cell.angle_gamma   90.00
#
_symmetry.space_group_name_H-M   'P 1'
#
loop_
_entity.id
_entity.type
_entity.pdbx_description
1 polymer ?
#
loop_
_entity_poly.entity_id
_entity_poly.type
_entity_poly.pdbx_seq_one_letter_code
_entity_poly.pdbx_strand_id
1 'polypeptide(L)'
;MKLRIFIKSFKLALRTGKRFAIFVIVYMFLVVFTAYNLTNLFGPSVMVIQGPLDWLGIIEKNIGLQTFKPTLEVILLFLLVVIGTVIVSTFYGFIVSGYRKREVATLRTIGWDSGSIRTLFLGELLLVFLVAFLLVIEFIFHILGIMHYIFETTHIPGSQGLIIPGIVLVITFLIILGCQFLGTFVGHRRMLRVSPMDAMRKAV
;
A
#
# COMPACT_ATOMS: atom_id res chain seq x y z
N MET A 1 -23.84 13.89 4.01
CA MET A 1 -22.86 14.93 4.40
C MET A 1 -21.40 14.48 4.33
N LYS A 2 -21.05 13.25 4.78
CA LYS A 2 -19.66 12.74 4.81
C LYS A 2 -18.96 12.62 3.44
N LEU A 3 -19.69 12.33 2.36
CA LEU A 3 -19.10 12.18 1.01
C LEU A 3 -18.56 13.50 0.44
N ARG A 4 -19.24 14.64 0.68
CA ARG A 4 -18.75 15.96 0.26
C ARG A 4 -17.43 16.33 0.97
N ILE A 5 -17.29 15.94 2.23
CA ILE A 5 -16.06 16.14 3.01
C ILE A 5 -14.93 15.27 2.47
N PHE A 6 -15.25 14.02 2.12
CA PHE A 6 -14.31 13.08 1.50
C PHE A 6 -13.81 13.59 0.13
N ILE A 7 -14.67 14.12 -0.74
CA ILE A 7 -14.20 14.68 -2.02
C ILE A 7 -13.31 15.91 -1.80
N LYS A 8 -13.59 16.72 -0.76
CA LYS A 8 -12.74 17.86 -0.41
C LYS A 8 -11.35 17.43 0.09
N SER A 9 -11.22 16.28 0.77
CA SER A 9 -9.89 15.80 1.17
C SER A 9 -9.03 15.42 -0.03
N PHE A 10 -9.63 14.91 -1.11
CA PHE A 10 -8.90 14.59 -2.34
C PHE A 10 -8.23 15.83 -2.93
N LYS A 11 -9.01 16.91 -3.07
CA LYS A 11 -8.50 18.19 -3.59
C LYS A 11 -7.42 18.80 -2.69
N LEU A 12 -7.54 18.63 -1.38
CA LEU A 12 -6.60 19.18 -0.40
C LEU A 12 -5.27 18.40 -0.40
N ALA A 13 -5.33 17.07 -0.55
CA ALA A 13 -4.17 16.19 -0.67
C ALA A 13 -3.30 16.54 -1.89
N LEU A 14 -3.93 16.82 -3.03
CA LEU A 14 -3.22 17.15 -4.27
C LEU A 14 -2.55 18.53 -4.24
N ARG A 15 -2.98 19.44 -3.37
CA ARG A 15 -2.42 20.81 -3.28
C ARG A 15 -1.02 20.86 -2.65
N THR A 16 -0.66 19.90 -1.81
CA THR A 16 0.60 19.87 -1.06
C THR A 16 1.69 19.03 -1.75
N GLY A 17 1.73 19.08 -3.09
CA GLY A 17 2.44 18.17 -4.00
C GLY A 17 3.80 17.62 -3.56
N LYS A 18 4.67 18.42 -2.93
CA LYS A 18 5.97 17.96 -2.42
C LYS A 18 5.86 16.88 -1.34
N ARG A 19 4.94 17.05 -0.38
CA ARG A 19 4.72 16.07 0.71
C ARG A 19 4.03 14.83 0.17
N PHE A 20 3.05 15.04 -0.70
CA PHE A 20 2.31 13.98 -1.36
C PHE A 20 3.24 13.02 -2.12
N ALA A 21 4.16 13.54 -2.94
CA ALA A 21 5.08 12.73 -3.73
C ALA A 21 6.00 11.83 -2.87
N ILE A 22 6.56 12.36 -1.78
CA ILE A 22 7.42 11.57 -0.88
C ILE A 22 6.65 10.37 -0.33
N PHE A 23 5.41 10.58 0.09
CA PHE A 23 4.60 9.49 0.62
C PHE A 23 4.26 8.46 -0.45
N VAL A 24 3.91 8.90 -1.65
CA VAL A 24 3.65 8.01 -2.78
C VAL A 24 4.86 7.12 -3.07
N ILE A 25 6.09 7.66 -3.06
CA ILE A 25 7.32 6.89 -3.26
C ILE A 25 7.53 5.85 -2.15
N VAL A 26 7.34 6.23 -0.89
CA VAL A 26 7.48 5.29 0.25
C VAL A 26 6.46 4.15 0.12
N TYR A 27 5.21 4.44 -0.23
CA TYR A 27 4.20 3.41 -0.44
C TYR A 27 4.47 2.55 -1.65
N MET A 28 5.00 3.12 -2.74
CA MET A 28 5.40 2.38 -3.94
C MET A 28 6.45 1.31 -3.58
N PHE A 29 7.48 1.71 -2.83
CA PHE A 29 8.51 0.77 -2.35
C PHE A 29 7.91 -0.30 -1.43
N LEU A 30 7.05 0.09 -0.50
CA LEU A 30 6.40 -0.83 0.44
C LEU A 30 5.55 -1.88 -0.31
N VAL A 31 4.75 -1.46 -1.29
CA VAL A 31 3.90 -2.36 -2.08
C VAL A 31 4.74 -3.35 -2.88
N VAL A 32 5.78 -2.89 -3.58
CA VAL A 32 6.68 -3.77 -4.36
C VAL A 32 7.36 -4.78 -3.44
N PHE A 33 7.90 -4.31 -2.31
CA PHE A 33 8.56 -5.17 -1.33
C PHE A 33 7.59 -6.22 -0.76
N THR A 34 6.41 -5.81 -0.30
CA THR A 34 5.42 -6.76 0.24
C THR A 34 4.91 -7.72 -0.83
N ALA A 35 4.67 -7.26 -2.06
CA ALA A 35 4.21 -8.12 -3.16
C ALA A 35 5.26 -9.19 -3.53
N TYR A 36 6.54 -8.83 -3.55
CA TYR A 36 7.63 -9.79 -3.80
C TYR A 36 7.66 -10.90 -2.73
N ASN A 37 7.63 -10.51 -1.45
CA ASN A 37 7.62 -11.46 -0.34
C ASN A 37 6.36 -12.34 -0.34
N LEU A 38 5.21 -11.76 -0.68
CA LEU A 38 3.95 -12.50 -0.77
C LEU A 38 3.95 -13.47 -1.96
N THR A 39 4.57 -13.09 -3.07
CA THR A 39 4.77 -13.99 -4.23
C THR A 39 5.67 -15.17 -3.86
N ASN A 40 6.70 -14.98 -3.02
CA ASN A 40 7.52 -16.09 -2.54
C ASN A 40 6.76 -17.03 -1.57
N LEU A 41 5.74 -16.53 -0.87
CA LEU A 41 4.91 -17.32 0.03
C LEU A 41 3.78 -18.08 -0.68
N PHE A 42 3.16 -17.45 -1.68
CA PHE A 42 1.99 -17.97 -2.40
C PHE A 42 2.27 -18.42 -3.82
N GLY A 43 3.47 -18.18 -4.34
CA GLY A 43 3.85 -18.49 -5.70
C GLY A 43 4.20 -19.96 -5.88
N PRO A 44 4.11 -20.46 -7.12
CA PRO A 44 4.45 -21.85 -7.39
C PRO A 44 5.94 -22.01 -7.12
N SER A 45 6.29 -22.86 -6.16
CA SER A 45 7.61 -23.49 -6.17
C SER A 45 7.74 -24.16 -7.53
N VAL A 46 8.60 -23.59 -8.39
CA VAL A 46 8.87 -23.98 -9.77
C VAL A 46 8.68 -25.49 -9.96
N MET A 47 7.57 -25.90 -10.58
CA MET A 47 7.48 -27.23 -11.16
C MET A 47 8.13 -27.15 -12.53
N VAL A 48 9.32 -27.74 -12.61
CA VAL A 48 9.98 -28.13 -13.86
C VAL A 48 8.98 -28.99 -14.63
N ILE A 49 8.43 -28.47 -15.73
CA ILE A 49 7.61 -29.27 -16.65
C ILE A 49 8.57 -30.13 -17.46
N GLN A 50 8.77 -31.38 -17.05
CA GLN A 50 9.33 -32.44 -17.88
C GLN A 50 8.16 -33.27 -18.44
N GLY A 51 7.79 -33.03 -19.70
CA GLY A 51 7.12 -34.03 -20.54
C GLY A 51 5.82 -33.59 -21.25
N PRO A 52 5.45 -34.24 -22.38
CA PRO A 52 4.51 -33.70 -23.36
C PRO A 52 3.03 -34.12 -23.20
N LEU A 53 2.66 -34.83 -22.12
CA LEU A 53 1.36 -35.53 -22.02
C LEU A 53 0.59 -35.26 -20.71
N ASP A 54 0.65 -34.04 -20.16
CA ASP A 54 -0.05 -33.65 -18.91
C ASP A 54 -1.35 -32.86 -19.15
N TRP A 55 -2.16 -33.25 -20.13
CA TRP A 55 -3.42 -32.55 -20.45
C TRP A 55 -4.45 -32.61 -19.31
N LEU A 56 -4.34 -33.59 -18.41
CA LEU A 56 -5.16 -33.69 -17.19
C LEU A 56 -4.67 -32.76 -16.06
N GLY A 57 -3.40 -32.35 -16.06
CA GLY A 57 -2.84 -31.39 -15.09
C GLY A 57 -3.21 -29.93 -15.37
N ILE A 58 -3.74 -29.62 -16.56
CA ILE A 58 -4.14 -28.26 -16.96
C ILE A 58 -5.47 -27.86 -16.28
N ILE A 59 -6.34 -28.82 -15.97
CA ILE A 59 -7.66 -28.57 -15.40
C ILE A 59 -7.57 -28.29 -13.88
N GLU A 60 -6.71 -29.01 -13.14
CA GLU A 60 -6.44 -28.71 -11.73
C GLU A 60 -5.64 -27.40 -11.54
N LYS A 61 -4.77 -27.04 -12.49
CA LYS A 61 -3.89 -25.86 -12.44
C LYS A 61 -4.62 -24.51 -12.47
N ASN A 62 -5.88 -24.46 -12.92
CA ASN A 62 -6.66 -23.23 -13.05
C ASN A 62 -7.53 -22.89 -11.84
N ILE A 63 -7.71 -23.81 -10.87
CA ILE A 63 -8.40 -23.54 -9.60
C ILE A 63 -7.36 -23.38 -8.48
N GLY A 64 -6.22 -22.76 -8.81
CA GLY A 64 -5.00 -22.72 -7.99
C GLY A 64 -5.15 -22.13 -6.60
N LEU A 65 -5.75 -22.88 -5.68
CA LEU A 65 -5.35 -22.95 -4.28
C LEU A 65 -3.95 -23.58 -4.27
N GLN A 66 -2.95 -22.74 -4.55
CA GLN A 66 -1.56 -23.14 -4.56
C GLN A 66 -1.21 -23.70 -3.17
N THR A 67 -0.65 -24.91 -3.15
CA THR A 67 -0.29 -25.62 -1.92
C THR A 67 0.62 -24.77 -1.06
N PHE A 68 0.08 -24.28 0.06
CA PHE A 68 0.81 -23.63 1.13
C PHE A 68 1.91 -24.58 1.61
N LYS A 69 3.17 -24.35 1.21
CA LYS A 69 4.35 -25.04 1.75
C LYS A 69 5.10 -24.07 2.68
N PRO A 70 4.58 -23.81 3.88
CA PRO A 70 5.22 -22.89 4.80
C PRO A 70 6.53 -23.51 5.30
N THR A 71 7.66 -23.03 4.79
CA THR A 71 8.91 -23.20 5.53
C THR A 71 8.94 -22.15 6.65
N LEU A 72 9.58 -22.50 7.79
CA LEU A 72 9.68 -21.60 8.95
C LEU A 72 10.29 -20.24 8.58
N GLU A 73 11.24 -20.23 7.65
CA GLU A 73 11.90 -19.03 7.14
C GLU A 73 10.93 -18.06 6.45
N VAL A 74 10.01 -18.58 5.63
CA VAL A 74 9.07 -17.75 4.87
C VAL A 74 7.97 -17.20 5.79
N ILE A 75 7.53 -17.96 6.80
CA ILE A 75 6.60 -17.45 7.82
C ILE A 75 7.24 -16.29 8.60
N LEU A 76 8.49 -16.44 9.04
CA LEU A 76 9.20 -15.39 9.78
C LEU A 76 9.37 -14.12 8.93
N LEU A 77 9.71 -14.28 7.65
CA LEU A 77 9.81 -13.17 6.71
C LEU A 77 8.47 -12.46 6.53
N PHE A 78 7.38 -13.20 6.33
CA PHE A 78 6.03 -12.64 6.22
C PHE A 78 5.63 -11.84 7.46
N LEU A 79 5.85 -12.38 8.66
CA LEU A 79 5.60 -11.67 9.91
C LEU A 79 6.44 -10.39 10.02
N LEU A 80 7.72 -10.45 9.63
CA LEU A 80 8.59 -9.27 9.62
C LEU A 80 8.07 -8.20 8.66
N VAL A 81 7.56 -8.57 7.47
CA VAL A 81 6.95 -7.61 6.54
C VAL A 81 5.69 -6.99 7.13
N VAL A 82 4.79 -7.78 7.72
CA VAL A 82 3.56 -7.25 8.35
C VAL A 82 3.89 -6.31 9.52
N ILE A 83 4.88 -6.67 10.34
CA ILE A 83 5.34 -5.79 11.42
C ILE A 83 5.94 -4.51 10.83
N GLY A 84 6.77 -4.62 9.79
CA GLY A 84 7.37 -3.50 9.07
C GLY A 84 6.31 -2.55 8.49
N THR A 85 5.25 -3.07 7.88
CA THR A 85 4.16 -2.25 7.32
C THR A 85 3.39 -1.52 8.43
N VAL A 86 3.12 -2.18 9.57
CA VAL A 86 2.49 -1.55 10.74
C VAL A 86 3.38 -0.44 11.31
N ILE A 87 4.69 -0.68 11.39
CA ILE A 87 5.67 0.32 11.85
C ILE A 87 5.65 1.53 10.92
N VAL A 88 5.81 1.34 9.61
CA VAL A 88 5.82 2.42 8.61
C VAL A 88 4.50 3.20 8.63
N SER A 89 3.36 2.50 8.72
CA SER A 89 2.01 3.08 8.87
C SER A 89 1.91 3.96 10.12
N THR A 90 2.46 3.50 11.25
CA THR A 90 2.43 4.23 12.52
C THR A 90 3.33 5.47 12.48
N PHE A 91 4.54 5.34 11.93
CA PHE A 91 5.45 6.47 11.70
C PHE A 91 4.81 7.51 10.79
N TYR A 92 4.15 7.08 9.71
CA TYR A 92 3.38 7.95 8.85
C TYR A 92 2.32 8.71 9.65
N GLY A 93 1.51 8.01 10.45
CA GLY A 93 0.46 8.62 11.27
C GLY A 93 1.02 9.65 12.25
N PHE A 94 2.22 9.39 12.79
CA PHE A 94 2.92 10.29 13.69
C PHE A 94 3.42 11.56 12.99
N ILE A 95 4.09 11.42 11.84
CA ILE A 95 4.60 12.53 11.02
C ILE A 95 3.46 13.44 10.59
N VAL A 96 2.40 12.87 10.01
CA VAL A 96 1.26 13.65 9.49
C VAL A 96 0.50 14.34 10.61
N SER A 97 0.32 13.67 11.75
CA SER A 97 -0.28 14.25 12.95
C SER A 97 0.54 15.40 13.54
N GLY A 98 1.87 15.32 13.46
CA GLY A 98 2.79 16.36 13.93
C GLY A 98 2.66 17.67 13.15
N TYR A 99 2.69 17.60 11.81
CA TYR A 99 2.71 18.79 10.95
C TYR A 99 1.37 19.50 10.78
N ARG A 100 0.25 18.86 11.17
CA ARG A 100 -1.12 19.33 10.85
C ARG A 100 -1.94 19.77 12.05
N LYS A 101 -1.31 19.92 13.23
CA LYS A 101 -1.98 20.42 14.45
C LYS A 101 -2.68 21.78 14.23
N ARG A 102 -2.09 22.66 13.43
CA ARG A 102 -2.66 23.98 13.08
C ARG A 102 -3.90 23.87 12.19
N GLU A 103 -3.86 23.01 11.18
CA GLU A 103 -5.02 22.75 10.30
C GLU A 103 -6.19 22.19 11.11
N VAL A 104 -5.92 21.27 12.02
CA VAL A 104 -6.95 20.68 12.89
C VAL A 104 -7.54 21.71 13.85
N ALA A 105 -6.72 22.58 14.44
CA ALA A 105 -7.20 23.65 15.30
C ALA A 105 -8.12 24.60 14.52
N THR A 106 -7.73 24.98 13.31
CA THR A 106 -8.53 25.85 12.42
C THR A 106 -9.85 25.19 12.00
N LEU A 107 -9.83 23.89 11.67
CA LEU A 107 -11.07 23.16 11.35
C LEU A 107 -12.00 23.11 12.57
N ARG A 108 -11.45 22.95 13.78
CA ARG A 108 -12.24 22.98 15.02
C ARG A 108 -12.82 24.35 15.34
N THR A 109 -12.13 25.45 15.06
CA THR A 109 -12.68 26.81 15.25
C THR A 109 -13.81 27.13 14.27
N ILE A 110 -13.82 26.50 13.09
CA ILE A 110 -14.91 26.60 12.11
C ILE A 110 -16.10 25.68 12.50
N GLY A 111 -16.01 24.92 13.60
CA GLY A 111 -17.08 24.07 14.10
C GLY A 111 -17.11 22.64 13.52
N TRP A 112 -16.01 22.16 12.91
CA TRP A 112 -15.96 20.77 12.46
C TRP A 112 -15.86 19.80 13.63
N ASP A 113 -16.68 18.74 13.58
CA ASP A 113 -16.63 17.65 14.54
C ASP A 113 -15.39 16.75 14.34
N SER A 114 -14.99 16.05 15.41
CA SER A 114 -13.84 15.15 15.40
C SER A 114 -13.98 13.99 14.41
N GLY A 115 -15.21 13.56 14.10
CA GLY A 115 -15.51 12.53 13.10
C GLY A 115 -15.28 13.01 11.67
N SER A 116 -15.76 14.21 11.33
CA SER A 116 -15.55 14.85 10.03
C SER A 116 -14.07 15.13 9.77
N ILE A 117 -13.34 15.59 10.81
CA ILE A 117 -11.89 15.75 10.74
C ILE A 117 -11.25 14.38 10.46
N ARG A 118 -11.60 13.32 11.19
CA ARG A 118 -11.06 11.97 10.95
C ARG A 118 -11.33 11.47 9.53
N THR A 119 -12.53 11.67 8.99
CA THR A 119 -12.87 11.29 7.61
C THR A 119 -12.08 12.08 6.58
N LEU A 120 -11.76 13.35 6.84
CA LEU A 120 -10.90 14.17 5.97
C LEU A 120 -9.50 13.55 5.84
N PHE A 121 -8.84 13.26 6.96
CA PHE A 121 -7.52 12.62 6.96
C PHE A 121 -7.56 11.24 6.32
N LEU A 122 -8.59 10.45 6.63
CA LEU A 122 -8.74 9.11 6.08
C LEU A 122 -8.89 9.12 4.55
N GLY A 123 -9.61 10.09 3.98
CA GLY A 123 -9.74 10.20 2.52
C GLY A 123 -8.44 10.62 1.84
N GLU A 124 -7.65 11.49 2.47
CA GLU A 124 -6.31 11.83 1.98
C GLU A 124 -5.38 10.61 1.96
N LEU A 125 -5.41 9.79 3.03
CA LEU A 125 -4.63 8.56 3.12
C LEU A 125 -4.99 7.57 2.02
N LEU A 126 -6.29 7.36 1.83
CA LEU A 126 -6.80 6.46 0.83
C LEU A 126 -6.36 6.92 -0.56
N LEU A 127 -6.40 8.21 -0.86
CA LEU A 127 -5.93 8.76 -2.13
C LEU A 127 -4.44 8.50 -2.35
N VAL A 128 -3.59 8.81 -1.36
CA VAL A 128 -2.13 8.58 -1.47
C VAL A 128 -1.86 7.11 -1.78
N PHE A 129 -2.53 6.21 -1.07
CA PHE A 129 -2.36 4.78 -1.23
C PHE A 129 -2.89 4.27 -2.58
N LEU A 130 -4.05 4.77 -3.03
CA LEU A 130 -4.62 4.46 -4.34
C LEU A 130 -3.69 4.90 -5.46
N VAL A 131 -3.17 6.13 -5.41
CA VAL A 131 -2.25 6.66 -6.43
C VAL A 131 -0.95 5.87 -6.44
N ALA A 132 -0.38 5.56 -5.27
CA ALA A 132 0.82 4.72 -5.19
C ALA A 132 0.59 3.33 -5.79
N PHE A 133 -0.55 2.70 -5.50
CA PHE A 133 -0.89 1.40 -6.05
C PHE A 133 -1.05 1.42 -7.57
N LEU A 134 -1.74 2.41 -8.13
CA LEU A 134 -1.88 2.57 -9.57
C LEU A 134 -0.52 2.77 -10.26
N LEU A 135 0.36 3.57 -9.65
CA LEU A 135 1.73 3.76 -10.17
C LEU A 135 2.55 2.48 -10.12
N VAL A 136 2.41 1.65 -9.07
CA VAL A 136 3.08 0.35 -9.01
C VAL A 136 2.60 -0.57 -10.12
N ILE A 137 1.28 -0.63 -10.36
CA ILE A 137 0.72 -1.43 -11.45
C ILE A 137 1.29 -0.98 -12.80
N GLU A 138 1.26 0.32 -13.07
CA GLU A 138 1.78 0.90 -14.32
C GLU A 138 3.27 0.59 -14.50
N PHE A 139 4.05 0.72 -13.41
CA PHE A 139 5.48 0.45 -13.40
C PHE A 139 5.79 -1.03 -13.65
N ILE A 140 5.01 -1.94 -13.04
CA ILE A 140 5.16 -3.38 -13.28
C ILE A 140 4.83 -3.73 -14.73
N PHE A 141 3.75 -3.20 -15.29
CA PHE A 141 3.41 -3.43 -16.70
C PHE A 141 4.49 -2.90 -17.66
N HIS A 142 5.06 -1.73 -17.39
CA HIS A 142 6.17 -1.19 -18.17
C HIS A 142 7.41 -2.07 -18.11
N ILE A 143 7.81 -2.52 -16.91
CA ILE A 143 8.96 -3.42 -16.76
C ILE A 143 8.70 -4.73 -17.50
N LEU A 144 7.53 -5.34 -17.31
CA LEU A 144 7.17 -6.58 -17.99
C LEU A 144 7.18 -6.43 -19.52
N GLY A 145 6.63 -5.33 -20.03
CA GLY A 145 6.63 -5.03 -21.47
C GLY A 145 8.04 -4.87 -22.03
N ILE A 146 8.92 -4.13 -21.34
CA ILE A 146 10.32 -3.97 -21.73
C ILE A 146 11.06 -5.31 -21.67
N MET A 147 10.88 -6.09 -20.61
CA MET A 147 11.54 -7.38 -20.45
C MET A 147 11.10 -8.36 -21.54
N HIS A 148 9.80 -8.43 -21.84
CA HIS A 148 9.28 -9.26 -22.92
C HIS A 148 9.86 -8.83 -24.28
N TYR A 149 9.88 -7.53 -24.57
CA TYR A 149 10.47 -7.00 -25.81
C TYR A 149 11.97 -7.31 -25.93
N ILE A 150 12.74 -7.23 -24.85
CA ILE A 150 14.20 -7.49 -24.92
C ILE A 150 14.49 -8.99 -24.99
N PHE A 151 13.86 -9.81 -24.14
CA PHE A 151 14.25 -11.21 -23.97
C PHE A 151 13.70 -12.16 -25.04
N GLU A 152 12.49 -11.94 -25.57
CA GLU A 152 12.01 -12.75 -26.70
C GLU A 152 12.77 -12.44 -27.98
N THR A 153 13.13 -11.18 -28.21
CA THR A 153 13.88 -10.78 -29.41
C THR A 153 15.32 -11.27 -29.39
N THR A 154 15.91 -11.49 -28.21
CA THR A 154 17.32 -11.94 -28.06
C THR A 154 17.48 -13.44 -27.77
N HIS A 155 16.40 -14.21 -27.65
CA HIS A 155 16.40 -15.67 -27.42
C HIS A 155 17.36 -16.11 -26.29
N ILE A 156 17.46 -15.34 -25.20
CA ILE A 156 18.32 -15.70 -24.07
C ILE A 156 17.60 -16.79 -23.24
N PRO A 157 18.09 -18.04 -23.22
CA PRO A 157 17.42 -19.12 -22.50
C PRO A 157 17.57 -18.91 -20.98
N GLY A 158 16.45 -18.92 -20.24
CA GLY A 158 16.44 -18.92 -18.78
C GLY A 158 16.18 -17.57 -18.09
N SER A 159 16.01 -16.47 -18.83
CA SER A 159 15.57 -15.20 -18.25
C SER A 159 14.07 -15.21 -18.00
N GLN A 160 13.65 -15.79 -16.87
CA GLN A 160 12.27 -15.65 -16.40
C GLN A 160 12.12 -14.23 -15.83
N GLY A 161 11.32 -13.40 -16.49
CA GLY A 161 10.99 -12.06 -16.00
C GLY A 161 10.32 -12.11 -14.61
N LEU A 162 10.36 -11.01 -13.88
CA LEU A 162 9.66 -10.85 -12.60
C LEU A 162 8.13 -10.92 -12.82
N ILE A 163 7.55 -12.11 -12.76
CA ILE A 163 6.11 -12.31 -12.92
C ILE A 163 5.44 -12.22 -11.55
N ILE A 164 4.83 -11.08 -11.25
CA ILE A 164 4.00 -10.90 -10.05
C ILE A 164 2.54 -11.16 -10.45
N PRO A 165 1.86 -12.17 -9.86
CA PRO A 165 0.46 -12.43 -10.16
C PRO A 165 -0.43 -11.25 -9.74
N GLY A 166 -1.38 -10.85 -10.59
CA GLY A 166 -2.28 -9.73 -10.29
C GLY A 166 -3.08 -9.92 -8.99
N ILE A 167 -3.45 -11.16 -8.65
CA ILE A 167 -4.14 -11.47 -7.39
C ILE A 167 -3.27 -11.16 -6.16
N VAL A 168 -1.95 -11.38 -6.25
CA VAL A 168 -1.01 -11.10 -5.15
C VAL A 168 -0.92 -9.60 -4.92
N LEU A 169 -0.91 -8.78 -5.97
CA LEU A 169 -0.94 -7.32 -5.85
C LEU A 169 -2.20 -6.82 -5.13
N VAL A 170 -3.36 -7.39 -5.44
CA VAL A 170 -4.63 -7.04 -4.76
C VAL A 170 -4.60 -7.45 -3.29
N ILE A 171 -4.09 -8.65 -2.97
CA ILE A 171 -3.94 -9.10 -1.57
C ILE A 171 -2.96 -8.19 -0.82
N THR A 172 -1.82 -7.85 -1.42
CA THR A 172 -0.85 -6.89 -0.85
C THR A 172 -1.50 -5.53 -0.58
N PHE A 173 -2.29 -5.03 -1.53
CA PHE A 173 -3.04 -3.79 -1.38
C PHE A 173 -3.97 -3.83 -0.16
N LEU A 174 -4.74 -4.92 -0.01
CA LEU A 174 -5.67 -5.08 1.12
C LEU A 174 -4.94 -5.21 2.46
N ILE A 175 -3.81 -5.94 2.51
CA ILE A 175 -3.00 -6.09 3.73
C ILE A 175 -2.45 -4.74 4.17
N ILE A 176 -1.82 -3.99 3.27
CA ILE A 176 -1.24 -2.69 3.59
C ILE A 176 -2.34 -1.70 3.98
N LEU A 177 -3.48 -1.70 3.27
CA LEU A 177 -4.63 -0.88 3.62
C LEU A 177 -5.11 -1.19 5.04
N GLY A 178 -5.32 -2.47 5.38
CA GLY A 178 -5.73 -2.89 6.73
C GLY A 178 -4.74 -2.42 7.81
N CYS A 179 -3.44 -2.62 7.60
CA CYS A 179 -2.39 -2.16 8.51
C CYS A 179 -2.34 -0.62 8.61
N GLN A 180 -2.63 0.07 7.52
CA GLN A 180 -2.66 1.54 7.46
C GLN A 180 -3.81 2.11 8.30
N PHE A 181 -5.00 1.55 8.16
CA PHE A 181 -6.16 1.94 8.96
C PHE A 181 -5.88 1.77 10.46
N LEU A 182 -5.25 0.67 10.88
CA LEU A 182 -4.89 0.44 12.27
C LEU A 182 -3.88 1.48 12.80
N GLY A 183 -2.76 1.70 12.11
CA GLY A 183 -1.72 2.63 12.56
C GLY A 183 -2.20 4.08 12.62
N THR A 184 -2.99 4.51 11.63
CA THR A 184 -3.53 5.87 11.56
C THR A 184 -4.58 6.14 12.63
N PHE A 185 -5.39 5.14 12.98
CA PHE A 185 -6.36 5.26 14.05
C PHE A 185 -5.68 5.50 15.41
N VAL A 186 -4.56 4.84 15.67
CA VAL A 186 -3.76 5.05 16.89
C VAL A 186 -3.10 6.43 16.89
N GLY A 187 -2.49 6.85 15.79
CA GLY A 187 -1.81 8.15 15.69
C GLY A 187 -2.76 9.35 15.81
N HIS A 188 -3.97 9.23 15.28
CA HIS A 188 -4.95 10.32 15.23
C HIS A 188 -5.58 10.62 16.60
N ARG A 189 -5.70 9.62 17.49
CA ARG A 189 -6.26 9.79 18.84
C ARG A 189 -5.52 10.86 19.65
N ARG A 190 -4.20 10.99 19.48
CA ARG A 190 -3.39 12.01 20.20
C ARG A 190 -3.64 13.42 19.68
N MET A 191 -3.90 13.59 18.38
CA MET A 191 -4.14 14.90 17.77
C MET A 191 -5.49 15.49 18.16
N LEU A 192 -6.52 14.65 18.25
CA LEU A 192 -7.87 15.07 18.61
C LEU A 192 -8.01 15.52 20.08
N ARG A 193 -6.99 15.31 20.92
CA ARG A 193 -7.02 15.77 22.32
C ARG A 193 -6.47 17.18 22.52
N VAL A 194 -5.81 17.77 21.52
CA VAL A 194 -5.25 19.12 21.64
C VAL A 194 -6.38 20.15 21.55
N SER A 195 -6.43 21.07 22.52
CA SER A 195 -7.40 22.17 22.51
C SER A 195 -7.08 23.15 21.37
N PRO A 196 -8.09 23.70 20.67
CA PRO A 196 -7.85 24.66 19.58
C PRO A 196 -7.09 25.91 20.04
N MET A 197 -7.36 26.37 21.27
CA MET A 197 -6.73 27.55 21.86
C MET A 197 -5.22 27.34 22.10
N ASP A 198 -4.80 26.18 22.62
CA ASP A 198 -3.38 25.91 22.87
C ASP A 198 -2.57 25.80 21.56
N ALA A 199 -3.20 25.26 20.51
CA ALA A 199 -2.57 25.13 19.20
C ALA A 199 -2.40 26.48 18.50
N MET A 200 -3.35 27.41 18.66
CA MET A 200 -3.26 28.76 18.10
C MET A 200 -2.32 29.67 18.90
N ARG A 201 -2.31 29.55 20.23
CA ARG A 201 -1.41 30.34 21.10
C ARG A 201 0.07 30.10 20.80
N LYS A 202 0.45 28.88 20.44
CA LYS A 202 1.85 28.53 20.08
C LYS A 202 2.26 28.96 18.66
N ALA A 203 1.36 29.57 17.90
CA ALA A 203 1.59 29.95 16.50
C ALA A 203 1.75 31.46 16.28
N VAL A 204 1.47 32.27 17.30
CA VAL A 204 1.85 33.70 17.40
C VAL A 204 3.23 33.78 18.03
#